data_AF-A0A445CCH3-F1
#
_entry.id   AF-A0A445CCH3-F1
#
_cell.length_a   1.000
_cell.length_b   1.000
_cell.length_c   1.000
_cell.angle_alpha   90.00
_cell.angle_beta   90.00
_cell.angle_gamma   90.00
#
_symmetry.space_group_name_H-M   'P 1'
#
loop_
_entity.id
_entity.type
_entity.pdbx_description
1 polymer ?
#
loop_
_entity_poly.entity_id
_entity_poly.type
_entity_poly.pdbx_seq_one_letter_code
_entity_poly.pdbx_strand_id
1 'polypeptide(L)' 'MKAQVLARNLSQFTKVRGEPATRPAKLPARRRSPPTTPSTALDPMKGASSATASRFTNFLKFVPTPGFKHPRKK' A
#
# COMPACT_ATOMS: atom_id res chain seq x y z
N MET A 1 55.26 9.08 -31.57
CA MET A 1 55.09 9.00 -30.10
C MET A 1 53.67 9.43 -29.75
N LYS A 2 53.07 8.79 -28.73
CA LYS A 2 51.81 9.14 -28.02
C LYS A 2 50.54 8.47 -28.53
N ALA A 3 50.46 7.16 -28.36
CA ALA A 3 49.20 6.48 -28.11
C ALA A 3 48.87 6.66 -26.61
N GLN A 4 48.12 7.69 -26.24
CA GLN A 4 47.54 7.74 -24.91
C GLN A 4 46.34 8.69 -24.83
N VAL A 5 45.28 8.32 -25.53
CA VAL A 5 43.93 8.85 -25.27
C VAL A 5 43.05 7.68 -24.86
N LEU A 6 43.34 7.05 -23.71
CA LEU A 6 42.42 6.05 -23.14
C LEU A 6 42.65 5.70 -21.65
N ALA A 7 43.21 6.60 -20.83
CA ALA A 7 43.52 6.25 -19.44
C ALA A 7 43.14 7.34 -18.42
N ARG A 8 41.98 8.00 -18.60
CA ARG A 8 41.49 8.99 -17.63
C ARG A 8 40.00 8.90 -17.33
N ASN A 9 39.43 7.69 -17.23
CA ASN A 9 38.02 7.58 -16.81
C ASN A 9 37.65 6.34 -15.99
N LEU A 10 38.60 5.76 -15.26
CA LEU A 10 38.31 4.66 -14.32
C LEU A 10 38.57 5.04 -12.85
N SER A 11 39.02 6.27 -12.57
CA SER A 11 39.33 6.73 -11.21
C SER A 11 38.18 7.48 -10.52
N GLN A 12 36.94 7.39 -11.02
CA GLN A 12 35.78 8.02 -10.38
C GLN A 12 34.79 7.03 -9.78
N PHE A 13 35.00 5.71 -9.93
CA PHE A 13 34.04 4.71 -9.45
C PHE A 13 34.31 4.15 -8.05
N THR A 14 35.31 4.65 -7.32
CA THR A 14 35.72 4.02 -6.05
C THR A 14 35.97 5.01 -4.94
N LYS A 15 34.99 5.85 -4.58
CA LYS A 15 34.90 6.34 -3.18
C LYS A 15 33.55 6.93 -2.79
N VAL A 16 32.51 6.12 -2.69
CA VAL A 16 31.43 6.41 -1.72
C VAL A 16 31.84 5.70 -0.43
N ARG A 17 32.63 6.39 0.39
CA ARG A 17 32.96 5.97 1.75
C ARG A 17 31.63 5.88 2.50
N GLY A 18 31.22 4.65 2.81
CA GLY A 18 29.89 4.35 3.33
C GLY A 18 29.64 5.00 4.67
N GLU A 19 28.79 6.03 4.67
CA GLU A 19 27.81 6.15 5.74
C GLU A 19 26.71 5.12 5.43
N PRO A 20 26.31 4.25 6.37
CA PRO A 20 25.13 3.44 6.17
C PRO A 20 23.97 4.39 5.91
N ALA A 21 23.37 4.33 4.72
CA ALA A 21 22.16 5.07 4.41
C ALA A 21 21.14 4.74 5.50
N THR A 22 20.98 5.66 6.47
CA THR A 22 20.16 5.41 7.65
C THR A 22 18.72 5.41 7.17
N ARG A 23 18.17 4.22 6.99
CA ARG A 23 16.78 4.05 6.60
C ARG A 23 15.92 4.74 7.67
N PRO A 24 14.98 5.62 7.27
CA PRO A 24 14.10 6.26 8.24
C PRO A 24 13.36 5.20 9.07
N ALA A 25 13.18 5.50 10.35
CA ALA A 25 12.53 4.58 11.30
C ALA A 25 11.15 4.18 10.78
N LYS A 26 10.84 2.88 10.82
CA LYS A 26 9.54 2.36 10.41
C LYS A 26 8.47 2.95 11.33
N LEU A 27 7.46 3.57 10.73
CA LEU A 27 6.29 4.02 11.49
C LEU A 27 5.69 2.85 12.26
N PRO A 28 5.22 3.07 13.50
CA PRO A 28 4.60 2.00 14.28
C PRO A 28 3.44 1.41 13.48
N ALA A 29 3.43 0.08 13.36
CA ALA A 29 2.28 -0.60 12.79
C ALA A 29 1.07 -0.27 13.69
N ARG A 30 0.11 0.51 13.18
CA ARG A 30 -1.12 0.86 13.90
C ARG A 30 -1.93 -0.42 14.17
N ARG A 31 -1.65 -1.08 15.30
CA ARG A 31 -2.33 -2.27 15.80
C ARG A 31 -3.60 -1.89 16.58
N ARG A 32 -4.48 -1.13 15.98
CA ARG A 32 -5.85 -1.00 16.50
C ARG A 32 -6.79 -1.53 15.43
N SER A 33 -7.28 -2.75 15.66
CA SER A 33 -8.58 -3.12 15.14
C SER A 33 -9.53 -1.97 15.50
N PRO A 34 -10.29 -1.42 14.55
CA PRO A 34 -11.31 -0.44 14.89
C PRO A 34 -12.19 -1.04 16.01
N PRO A 35 -12.73 -0.22 16.92
CA PRO A 35 -13.76 -0.68 17.85
C PRO A 35 -14.79 -1.47 17.07
N THR A 36 -15.25 -2.60 17.60
CA THR A 36 -16.38 -3.33 17.00
C THR A 36 -17.57 -2.39 17.01
N THR A 37 -17.74 -1.62 15.94
CA THR A 37 -18.95 -0.83 15.73
C THR A 37 -20.08 -1.84 15.75
N PRO A 38 -21.15 -1.65 16.55
CA PRO A 38 -22.35 -2.44 16.35
C PRO A 38 -22.70 -2.34 14.87
N SER A 39 -23.08 -3.47 14.25
CA SER A 39 -23.55 -3.52 12.87
C SER A 39 -24.83 -2.69 12.75
N THR A 40 -24.67 -1.37 12.83
CA THR A 40 -25.68 -0.40 12.51
C THR A 40 -25.85 -0.58 11.01
N ALA A 41 -27.07 -0.81 10.57
CA ALA A 41 -27.40 -0.83 9.15
C ALA A 41 -27.15 0.58 8.58
N LEU A 42 -25.88 0.87 8.30
CA LEU A 42 -25.47 2.07 7.61
C LEU A 42 -25.76 1.82 6.15
N ASP A 43 -26.72 2.56 5.61
CA ASP A 43 -26.98 2.58 4.17
C ASP A 43 -25.67 2.97 3.45
N PRO A 44 -25.04 2.06 2.69
CA PRO A 44 -23.77 2.32 2.02
C PRO A 44 -23.85 3.49 1.03
N MET A 45 -25.06 3.88 0.61
CA MET A 45 -25.29 4.97 -0.32
C MET A 45 -25.65 6.29 0.37
N LYS A 46 -25.61 6.37 1.72
CA LYS A 46 -25.92 7.62 2.42
C LYS A 46 -24.98 8.75 1.98
N GLY A 47 -25.59 9.80 1.42
CA GLY A 47 -24.87 10.99 0.93
C GLY A 47 -24.36 10.90 -0.51
N ALA A 48 -24.63 9.79 -1.22
CA ALA A 48 -24.28 9.66 -2.62
C ALA A 48 -25.29 10.35 -3.56
N SER A 49 -24.81 10.83 -4.70
CA SER A 49 -25.70 11.36 -5.75
C SER A 49 -26.48 10.23 -6.46
N SER A 50 -27.63 10.56 -7.03
CA SER A 50 -28.48 9.59 -7.74
C SER A 50 -27.74 8.86 -8.88
N ALA A 51 -26.93 9.59 -9.65
CA ALA A 51 -26.09 9.01 -10.70
C ALA A 51 -25.04 8.02 -10.16
N THR A 52 -24.51 8.26 -8.98
CA THR A 52 -23.58 7.34 -8.32
C THR A 52 -24.33 6.14 -7.74
N ALA A 53 -25.43 6.35 -7.03
CA ALA A 53 -26.27 5.27 -6.51
C ALA A 53 -26.70 4.30 -7.62
N SER A 54 -27.24 4.82 -8.73
CA SER A 54 -27.67 4.02 -9.89
C SER A 54 -26.56 3.09 -10.41
N ARG A 55 -25.35 3.63 -10.60
CA ARG A 55 -24.18 2.87 -11.08
C ARG A 55 -23.76 1.76 -10.13
N PHE A 56 -23.88 1.96 -8.81
CA PHE A 56 -23.40 1.03 -7.80
C PHE A 56 -24.47 0.04 -7.28
N THR A 57 -25.75 0.24 -7.60
CA THR A 57 -26.87 -0.62 -7.12
C THR A 57 -26.67 -2.12 -7.37
N ASN A 58 -26.08 -2.50 -8.49
CA ASN A 58 -25.84 -3.92 -8.83
C ASN A 58 -24.52 -4.44 -8.26
N PHE A 59 -23.51 -3.56 -8.10
CA PHE A 59 -22.20 -3.92 -7.58
C PHE A 59 -22.14 -4.02 -6.04
N LEU A 60 -22.99 -3.24 -5.36
CA LEU A 60 -23.07 -3.22 -3.89
C LEU A 60 -24.10 -4.20 -3.32
N LYS A 61 -24.71 -5.04 -4.16
CA LYS A 61 -25.41 -6.23 -3.66
C LYS A 61 -24.35 -7.13 -3.04
N PHE A 62 -24.14 -6.94 -1.74
CA PHE A 62 -23.30 -7.83 -0.96
C PHE A 62 -23.89 -9.23 -1.12
N VAL A 63 -23.23 -10.05 -1.93
CA VAL A 63 -23.53 -11.47 -2.03
C VAL A 63 -23.03 -12.05 -0.72
N PRO A 64 -23.91 -12.47 0.21
CA PRO A 64 -23.45 -13.13 1.41
C PRO A 64 -22.78 -14.40 0.91
N THR A 65 -21.46 -14.49 0.96
CA THR A 65 -20.72 -15.67 0.50
C THR A 65 -21.02 -16.79 1.49
N PRO A 66 -21.96 -17.71 1.18
CA PRO A 66 -22.40 -18.69 2.16
C PRO A 66 -21.25 -19.66 2.36
N GLY A 67 -20.84 -19.86 3.61
CA GLY A 67 -19.69 -20.69 3.92
C GLY A 67 -18.33 -19.99 3.84
N PHE A 68 -18.28 -18.65 3.67
CA PHE A 68 -17.05 -17.91 3.94
C PHE A 68 -16.65 -18.10 5.41
N LYS A 69 -15.59 -18.87 5.63
CA LYS A 69 -14.98 -19.04 6.95
C LYS A 69 -13.82 -18.08 7.04
N HIS A 70 -13.83 -17.23 8.07
CA HIS A 70 -12.67 -16.40 8.37
C HIS A 70 -11.46 -17.30 8.66
N PRO A 71 -10.26 -16.99 8.12
CA PRO A 71 -9.05 -17.74 8.42
C PRO A 71 -8.80 -17.78 9.92
N ARG A 72 -8.88 -18.98 10.51
CA ARG A 72 -8.59 -19.17 11.94
C ARG A 72 -7.10 -19.49 12.08
N LYS A 73 -6.38 -18.64 12.80
CA LYS A 73 -4.99 -18.91 13.17
C LYS A 73 -4.96 -20.14 14.09
N LYS A 74 -4.01 -21.06 13.88
CA LYS A 74 -3.72 -22.17 14.79
C LYS A 74 -2.89 -21.69 15.98
#